data_AF-A0A947K2C9-F1
#
_entry.id   AF-A0A947K2C9-F1
#
_cell.length_a   1.000
_cell.length_b   1.000
_cell.length_c   1.000
_cell.angle_alpha   90.00
_cell.angle_beta   90.00
_cell.angle_gamma   90.00
#
_symmetry.space_group_name_H-M   'P 1'
#
loop_
_entity.id
_entity.type
_entity.pdbx_description
1 polymer ?
#
loop_
_entity_poly.entity_id
_entity_poly.type
_entity_poly.pdbx_seq_one_letter_code
_entity_poly.pdbx_strand_id
1 'polypeptide(L)'
;MNFPTSHPDWMWLYFGFFAILGMILFILVIWTWMKAYKLSRGPLRTTAIWSAFGYMFIFFGQWFACGIGAPPGNLLSSDISTHNTLYASVTAALSIFFSIPGWACILLAQKKTLQFFDKK
;
A
#
# COMPACT_ATOMS: atom_id res chain seq x y z
N MET A 1 16.46 13.35 17.60
CA MET A 1 16.13 13.54 16.18
C MET A 1 15.64 14.96 16.04
N ASN A 2 16.30 15.81 15.25
CA ASN A 2 15.78 17.15 14.97
C ASN A 2 14.79 17.03 13.82
N PHE A 3 13.50 17.10 14.14
CA PHE A 3 12.47 17.23 13.12
C PHE A 3 12.59 18.62 12.48
N PRO A 4 12.40 18.75 11.16
CA PRO A 4 12.40 20.06 10.53
C PRO A 4 11.32 20.94 11.19
N THR A 5 11.70 22.16 11.56
CA THR A 5 10.86 23.14 12.28
C THR A 5 9.62 23.59 11.50
N SER A 6 9.46 23.14 10.25
CA SER A 6 8.32 23.44 9.39
C SER A 6 7.03 22.71 9.78
N HIS A 7 7.10 21.67 10.63
CA HIS A 7 5.93 20.85 10.99
C HIS A 7 5.86 20.59 12.51
N PRO A 8 4.65 20.65 13.12
CA PRO A 8 4.47 20.34 14.54
C PRO A 8 4.85 18.89 14.87
N ASP A 9 5.48 18.68 16.04
CA ASP A 9 5.92 17.35 16.50
C ASP A 9 4.79 16.31 16.57
N TRP A 10 3.56 16.73 16.86
CA TRP A 10 2.38 15.86 16.84
C TRP A 10 2.17 15.21 15.48
N MET A 11 2.34 15.94 14.36
CA MET A 11 2.12 15.37 13.03
C MET A 11 3.06 14.18 12.78
N TRP A 12 4.32 14.28 13.20
CA TRP A 12 5.27 13.17 13.08
C TRP A 12 4.85 11.95 13.90
N LEU A 13 4.37 12.16 15.13
CA LEU A 13 3.85 11.07 15.97
C LEU A 13 2.60 10.43 15.38
N TYR A 14 1.69 11.22 14.82
CA TYR A 14 0.48 10.73 14.14
C TYR A 14 0.87 9.84 12.96
N PHE A 15 1.63 10.36 11.99
CA PHE A 15 2.03 9.58 10.82
C PHE A 15 2.86 8.35 11.20
N GLY A 16 3.76 8.47 12.19
CA GLY A 16 4.56 7.36 12.70
C GLY A 16 3.72 6.25 13.35
N PHE A 17 2.72 6.61 14.15
CA PHE A 17 1.83 5.62 14.78
C PHE A 17 1.02 4.85 13.74
N PHE A 18 0.42 5.55 12.78
CA PHE A 18 -0.32 4.91 11.69
C PHE A 18 0.58 4.10 10.77
N ALA A 19 1.84 4.50 10.58
CA ALA A 19 2.85 3.71 9.88
C ALA A 19 3.05 2.35 10.55
N ILE A 20 3.31 2.36 11.86
CA ILE A 20 3.58 1.15 12.63
C ILE A 20 2.35 0.24 12.59
N LEU A 21 1.16 0.79 12.80
CA LEU A 21 -0.09 0.05 12.76
C LEU A 21 -0.33 -0.57 11.37
N GLY A 22 -0.08 0.18 10.30
CA GLY A 22 -0.14 -0.29 8.92
C GLY A 22 0.86 -1.41 8.62
N MET A 23 2.09 -1.31 9.11
CA MET A 23 3.11 -2.35 8.96
C MET A 23 2.73 -3.64 9.70
N ILE A 24 2.18 -3.53 10.91
CA ILE A 24 1.70 -4.70 11.66
C ILE A 24 0.57 -5.40 10.89
N LEU A 25 -0.42 -4.65 10.40
CA LEU A 25 -1.51 -5.19 9.58
C LEU A 25 -0.98 -5.86 8.31
N PHE A 26 -0.02 -5.25 7.63
CA PHE A 26 0.59 -5.82 6.43
C PHE A 26 1.33 -7.13 6.71
N ILE A 27 2.09 -7.20 7.81
CA ILE A 27 2.75 -8.45 8.25
C ILE A 27 1.72 -9.53 8.53
N LEU A 28 0.61 -9.21 9.20
CA LEU A 28 -0.49 -10.16 9.46
C LEU A 28 -1.15 -10.65 8.16
N VAL A 29 -1.32 -9.78 7.17
CA VAL A 29 -1.84 -10.14 5.86
C VAL A 29 -0.88 -11.09 5.13
N ILE A 30 0.42 -10.79 5.10
CA ILE A 30 1.42 -11.72 4.52
C ILE A 30 1.42 -13.06 5.26
N TRP A 31 1.32 -13.04 6.59
CA TRP A 31 1.30 -14.24 7.41
C TRP A 31 0.09 -15.13 7.12
N THR A 32 -1.11 -14.54 7.07
CA THR A 32 -2.33 -15.28 6.71
C THR A 32 -2.26 -15.80 5.28
N TRP A 33 -1.66 -15.03 4.37
CA TRP A 33 -1.42 -15.46 2.99
C TRP A 33 -0.46 -16.65 2.91
N MET A 34 0.67 -16.64 3.61
CA MET A 34 1.60 -17.78 3.64
C MET A 34 0.93 -19.06 4.14
N LYS A 35 0.02 -18.95 5.11
CA LYS A 35 -0.79 -20.07 5.58
C LYS A 35 -1.78 -20.55 4.51
N ALA A 36 -2.50 -19.64 3.87
CA ALA A 36 -3.43 -19.97 2.78
C ALA A 36 -2.72 -20.62 1.58
N TYR A 37 -1.53 -20.12 1.25
CA TYR A 37 -0.68 -20.65 0.18
C TYR A 37 -0.27 -22.11 0.45
N LYS A 38 0.10 -22.44 1.69
CA LYS A 38 0.40 -23.83 2.10
C LYS A 38 -0.80 -24.76 1.98
N LEU A 39 -2.02 -24.25 2.20
CA LEU A 39 -3.25 -25.03 2.06
C LEU A 39 -3.69 -25.22 0.59
N SER A 40 -3.36 -24.26 -0.28
CA SER A 40 -3.79 -24.27 -1.68
C SER A 40 -3.03 -25.31 -2.53
N ARG A 41 -3.75 -26.13 -3.30
CA ARG A 41 -3.18 -27.07 -4.28
C ARG A 41 -3.63 -26.70 -5.70
N GLY A 42 -2.75 -26.92 -6.68
CA GLY A 42 -3.05 -26.75 -8.10
C GLY A 42 -3.20 -25.28 -8.55
N PRO A 43 -4.10 -24.97 -9.50
CA PRO A 43 -4.26 -23.64 -10.12
C PRO A 43 -4.61 -22.50 -9.13
N LEU A 44 -5.20 -22.85 -7.98
CA LEU A 44 -5.50 -21.93 -6.89
C LEU A 44 -4.24 -21.30 -6.28
N ARG A 45 -3.11 -22.01 -6.33
CA ARG A 45 -1.83 -21.53 -5.79
C ARG A 45 -1.25 -20.40 -6.64
N THR A 46 -1.36 -20.51 -7.96
CA THR A 46 -0.96 -19.44 -8.89
C THR A 46 -1.84 -18.21 -8.71
N THR A 47 -3.14 -18.40 -8.55
CA THR A 47 -4.09 -17.32 -8.26
C THR A 47 -3.73 -16.59 -6.97
N ALA A 48 -3.43 -17.33 -5.89
CA ALA A 48 -3.03 -16.75 -4.62
C ALA A 48 -1.76 -15.88 -4.75
N ILE A 49 -0.78 -16.29 -5.56
CA ILE A 49 0.45 -15.50 -5.82
C ILE A 49 0.12 -14.18 -6.53
N TRP A 50 -0.69 -14.23 -7.59
CA TRP A 50 -1.06 -13.03 -8.34
C TRP A 50 -1.87 -12.05 -7.49
N SER A 51 -2.78 -12.55 -6.65
CA SER A 51 -3.50 -11.72 -5.68
C SER A 51 -2.55 -11.08 -4.68
N ALA A 52 -1.58 -11.84 -4.15
CA ALA A 52 -0.60 -11.29 -3.20
C ALA A 52 0.26 -10.19 -3.81
N PHE A 53 0.81 -10.41 -4.99
CA PHE A 53 1.56 -9.37 -5.70
C PHE A 53 0.72 -8.13 -5.93
N GLY A 54 -0.54 -8.30 -6.34
CA GLY A 54 -1.47 -7.21 -6.53
C GLY A 54 -1.73 -6.40 -5.25
N TYR A 55 -2.06 -7.08 -4.15
CA TYR A 55 -2.28 -6.42 -2.86
C TYR A 55 -1.00 -5.78 -2.31
N MET A 56 0.17 -6.35 -2.55
CA MET A 56 1.45 -5.78 -2.13
C MET A 56 1.72 -4.45 -2.85
N PHE A 57 1.49 -4.41 -4.16
CA PHE A 57 1.62 -3.20 -4.96
C PHE A 57 0.59 -2.13 -4.58
N ILE A 58 -0.67 -2.51 -4.35
CA ILE A 58 -1.70 -1.57 -3.86
C ILE A 58 -1.35 -1.04 -2.48
N PHE A 59 -0.84 -1.89 -1.58
CA PHE A 59 -0.41 -1.47 -0.25
C PHE A 59 0.71 -0.43 -0.35
N PHE A 60 1.73 -0.65 -1.18
CA PHE A 60 2.77 0.36 -1.42
C PHE A 60 2.20 1.64 -2.04
N GLY A 61 1.29 1.51 -3.00
CA GLY A 61 0.62 2.67 -3.60
C GLY A 61 -0.11 3.53 -2.57
N GLN A 62 -0.88 2.90 -1.67
CA GLN A 62 -1.57 3.59 -0.58
C GLN A 62 -0.60 4.11 0.49
N TRP A 63 0.47 3.38 0.77
CA TRP A 63 1.51 3.80 1.70
C TRP A 63 2.16 5.13 1.27
N PHE A 64 2.46 5.26 -0.02
CA PHE A 64 2.95 6.52 -0.59
C PHE A 64 1.85 7.59 -0.64
N ALA A 65 0.60 7.25 -0.96
CA ALA A 65 -0.52 8.21 -0.97
C ALA A 65 -0.72 8.89 0.40
N CYS A 66 -0.55 8.12 1.48
CA CYS A 66 -0.67 8.62 2.85
C CYS A 66 0.58 9.39 3.31
N GLY A 67 1.62 9.50 2.50
CA GLY A 67 2.85 10.23 2.84
C GLY A 67 3.69 9.61 3.96
N ILE A 68 3.46 8.33 4.30
CA ILE A 68 4.00 7.69 5.50
C ILE A 68 5.54 7.48 5.46
N GLY A 69 6.20 7.78 4.33
CA GLY A 69 7.66 7.75 4.18
C GLY A 69 8.33 9.08 3.83
N ALA A 70 7.56 10.18 3.80
CA ALA A 70 8.03 11.52 3.43
C ALA A 70 7.62 12.53 4.52
N PRO A 71 8.24 13.73 4.58
CA PRO A 71 7.71 14.80 5.42
C PRO A 71 6.23 15.08 5.07
N PRO A 72 5.39 15.40 6.07
CA PRO A 72 3.96 15.60 5.84
C PRO A 72 3.74 16.71 4.81
N GLY A 73 3.19 16.35 3.65
CA GLY A 73 2.99 17.29 2.55
C GLY A 73 1.92 18.35 2.82
N ASN A 74 1.01 18.08 3.78
CA ASN A 74 -0.04 18.98 4.27
C ASN A 74 -0.80 19.76 3.18
N LEU A 75 -0.96 19.18 1.98
CA LEU A 75 -1.68 19.83 0.87
C LEU A 75 -3.15 20.16 1.22
N LEU A 76 -3.72 19.44 2.19
CA LEU A 76 -5.09 19.65 2.69
C LEU A 76 -5.15 20.65 3.87
N SER A 77 -4.01 21.17 4.34
CA SER A 77 -3.97 22.19 5.38
C SER A 77 -4.49 23.52 4.84
N SER A 78 -5.23 24.27 5.66
CA SER A 78 -5.66 25.64 5.34
C SER A 78 -4.48 26.62 5.26
N ASP A 79 -3.34 26.28 5.88
CA ASP A 79 -2.15 27.12 5.90
C ASP A 79 -1.19 26.77 4.76
N ILE A 80 -1.10 27.67 3.77
CA ILE A 80 -0.21 27.55 2.59
C ILE A 80 1.27 27.43 2.97
N SER A 81 1.69 28.04 4.09
CA SER A 81 3.09 27.95 4.57
C SER A 81 3.52 26.53 4.97
N THR A 82 2.56 25.65 5.20
CA THR A 82 2.80 24.24 5.57
C THR A 82 2.76 23.30 4.37
N HIS A 83 2.43 23.80 3.16
CA HIS A 83 2.32 23.00 1.95
C HIS A 83 3.69 22.63 1.41
N ASN A 84 3.94 21.34 1.21
CA ASN A 84 5.15 20.86 0.57
C ASN A 84 4.82 20.14 -0.75
N THR A 85 4.57 20.93 -1.78
CA THR A 85 4.09 20.49 -3.10
C THR A 85 5.04 19.54 -3.82
N LEU A 86 6.35 19.67 -3.59
CA LEU A 86 7.35 18.80 -4.20
C LEU A 86 7.27 17.37 -3.64
N TYR A 87 7.22 17.20 -2.32
CA TYR A 87 7.10 15.86 -1.72
C TYR A 87 5.72 15.25 -1.98
N ALA A 88 4.67 16.08 -2.01
CA ALA A 88 3.32 15.62 -2.29
C ALA A 88 3.15 15.15 -3.74
N SER A 89 3.77 15.81 -4.72
CA SER A 89 3.73 15.37 -6.12
C SER A 89 4.51 14.07 -6.35
N VAL A 90 5.69 13.93 -5.73
CA VAL A 90 6.49 12.70 -5.81
C VAL A 90 5.75 11.51 -5.19
N THR A 91 5.15 11.69 -4.01
CA THR A 91 4.38 10.63 -3.33
C THR A 91 3.12 10.25 -4.11
N ALA A 92 2.43 11.22 -4.72
CA ALA A 92 1.29 10.95 -5.61
C ALA A 92 1.72 10.18 -6.88
N ALA A 93 2.84 10.57 -7.51
CA ALA A 93 3.35 9.89 -8.70
C ALA A 93 3.72 8.42 -8.41
N LEU A 94 4.41 8.18 -7.29
CA LEU A 94 4.74 6.82 -6.83
C LEU A 94 3.47 6.01 -6.48
N SER A 95 2.48 6.65 -5.86
CA SER A 95 1.20 6.00 -5.54
C SER A 95 0.51 5.48 -6.80
N ILE A 96 0.41 6.31 -7.83
CA ILE A 96 -0.19 5.93 -9.12
C ILE A 96 0.63 4.83 -9.78
N PHE A 97 1.97 4.97 -9.79
CA PHE A 97 2.88 4.01 -10.40
C PHE A 97 2.75 2.59 -9.80
N PHE A 98 2.56 2.48 -8.48
CA PHE A 98 2.35 1.18 -7.82
C PHE A 98 0.89 0.70 -7.85
N SER A 99 -0.09 1.61 -7.88
CA SER A 99 -1.51 1.28 -7.95
C SER A 99 -1.87 0.54 -9.24
N ILE A 100 -1.42 1.05 -10.40
CA ILE A 100 -1.75 0.48 -11.72
C ILE A 100 -1.35 -1.00 -11.87
N PRO A 101 -0.08 -1.40 -11.65
CA PRO A 101 0.32 -2.80 -11.72
C PRO A 101 -0.35 -3.64 -10.63
N GLY A 102 -0.64 -3.06 -9.46
CA GLY A 102 -1.37 -3.71 -8.39
C GLY A 102 -2.77 -4.16 -8.82
N TRP A 103 -3.56 -3.24 -9.39
CA TRP A 103 -4.87 -3.55 -9.94
C TRP A 103 -4.81 -4.55 -11.10
N ALA A 104 -3.83 -4.42 -12.00
CA ALA A 104 -3.64 -5.35 -13.10
C ALA A 104 -3.39 -6.79 -12.59
N CYS A 105 -2.56 -6.95 -11.55
CA CYS A 105 -2.30 -8.24 -10.93
C CYS A 105 -3.54 -8.85 -10.27
N ILE A 106 -4.37 -8.04 -9.60
CA ILE A 106 -5.63 -8.50 -8.99
C ILE A 106 -6.61 -8.97 -10.06
N LEU A 107 -6.77 -8.22 -11.16
CA LEU A 107 -7.64 -8.61 -12.27
C LEU A 107 -7.20 -9.93 -12.91
N LEU A 108 -5.88 -10.15 -13.06
CA LEU A 108 -5.34 -11.42 -13.54
C LEU A 108 -5.63 -12.58 -12.59
N ALA A 109 -5.53 -12.35 -11.28
CA ALA A 109 -5.89 -13.35 -10.27
C ALA A 109 -7.39 -13.69 -10.33
N GLN A 110 -8.26 -12.69 -10.40
CA GLN A 110 -9.70 -12.88 -10.52
C GLN A 110 -10.06 -13.66 -11.80
N LYS A 111 -9.46 -13.31 -12.95
CA LYS A 111 -9.65 -14.05 -14.20
C LYS A 111 -9.28 -15.53 -14.07
N LYS A 112 -8.14 -15.84 -13.43
CA LYS A 112 -7.71 -17.22 -13.20
C LYS A 112 -8.60 -17.98 -12.23
N THR A 113 -9.15 -17.27 -11.24
CA THR A 113 -10.14 -17.83 -10.30
C THR A 113 -11.39 -18.27 -11.04
N LEU A 114 -11.96 -17.39 -11.86
CA LEU A 114 -13.16 -17.67 -12.65
C LEU A 114 -12.94 -18.85 -13.61
N GLN A 115 -11.81 -18.87 -14.33
CA GLN A 115 -11.47 -19.98 -15.22
C GLN A 115 -11.28 -21.33 -14.50
N PHE A 116 -10.91 -21.32 -13.22
CA PHE A 116 -10.81 -22.55 -12.43
C PHE A 116 -12.19 -23.10 -12.08
N PHE A 117 -13.15 -22.23 -11.74
CA PHE A 117 -14.52 -22.64 -11.43
C PHE A 117 -15.29 -23.07 -12.67
N ASP A 118 -15.04 -22.45 -13.83
CA ASP A 118 -15.73 -22.76 -15.10
C ASP A 118 -15.31 -24.13 -15.69
N LYS A 119 -14.17 -24.68 -15.24
CA LYS A 119 -13.63 -25.97 -15.69
C LYS A 119 -14.00 -27.15 -14.78
N LYS A 120 -14.74 -26.91 -13.71
CA LYS A 120 -15.03 -27.88 -12.66
C LYS A 120 -16.51 -28.22 -12.65
#